data_AF-A0A931X8C2-F1
#
_entry.id   AF-A0A931X8C2-F1
#
_cell.length_a   1.000
_cell.length_b   1.000
_cell.length_c   1.000
_cell.angle_alpha   90.00
_cell.angle_beta   90.00
_cell.angle_gamma   90.00
#
_symmetry.space_group_name_H-M   'P 1'
#
loop_
_entity.id
_entity.type
_entity.pdbx_description
1 polymer ?
#
loop_
_entity_poly.entity_id
_entity_poly.type
_entity_poly.pdbx_seq_one_letter_code
_entity_poly.pdbx_strand_id
1 'polypeptide(L)' 'MSRPGRVNLEQDDVKNGLGQLVLTLVKLLHELMERQAIRRMESGSLTETEVERLGVTLMRQ' A
#
# COMPACT_ATOMS: atom_id res chain seq x y z
N MET A 1 -17.71 -39.21 -2.62
CA MET A 1 -17.42 -37.88 -3.22
C MET A 1 -17.95 -36.81 -2.27
N SER A 2 -17.08 -36.18 -1.48
CA SER A 2 -17.48 -35.09 -0.59
C SER A 2 -17.69 -33.81 -1.39
N ARG A 3 -18.90 -33.26 -1.34
CA ARG A 3 -19.21 -31.93 -1.91
C ARG A 3 -18.29 -30.90 -1.26
N PRO A 4 -17.67 -29.97 -2.02
CA PRO A 4 -16.88 -28.91 -1.44
C PRO A 4 -17.79 -28.12 -0.49
N GLY A 5 -17.37 -28.00 0.77
CA GLY A 5 -18.11 -27.31 1.81
C GLY A 5 -18.42 -25.89 1.35
N ARG A 6 -19.69 -25.50 1.41
CA ARG A 6 -20.11 -24.12 1.16
C ARG A 6 -19.37 -23.27 2.19
N VAL A 7 -18.52 -22.35 1.73
CA VAL A 7 -17.86 -21.39 2.61
C VAL A 7 -18.97 -20.53 3.23
N ASN A 8 -19.27 -20.78 4.50
CA ASN A 8 -20.22 -19.97 5.26
C ASN A 8 -19.51 -18.67 5.61
N LEU A 9 -19.59 -17.71 4.69
CA LEU A 9 -19.06 -16.37 4.85
C LEU A 9 -20.08 -15.58 5.67
N GLU A 10 -19.92 -15.56 7.00
CA GLU A 10 -20.70 -14.65 7.83
C GLU A 10 -20.40 -13.22 7.39
N GLN A 11 -21.46 -12.42 7.25
CA GLN A 11 -21.37 -11.12 6.58
C GLN A 11 -20.39 -10.16 7.28
N ASP A 12 -20.19 -10.34 8.60
CA ASP A 12 -19.25 -9.55 9.40
C ASP A 12 -17.80 -10.03 9.25
N ASP A 13 -17.57 -11.34 9.11
CA ASP A 13 -16.25 -11.89 8.80
C ASP A 13 -15.73 -11.44 7.43
N VAL A 14 -16.63 -11.32 6.44
CA VAL A 14 -16.28 -10.79 5.11
C VAL A 14 -15.88 -9.33 5.19
N LYS A 15 -16.65 -8.49 5.90
CA LYS A 15 -16.33 -7.05 6.06
C LYS A 15 -14.97 -6.86 6.73
N ASN A 16 -14.70 -7.63 7.79
CA ASN A 16 -13.44 -7.57 8.52
C ASN A 16 -12.27 -8.05 7.65
N GLY A 17 -12.44 -9.17 6.93
CA GLY A 17 -11.43 -9.69 6.00
C GLY A 17 -11.13 -8.73 4.85
N LEU A 18 -12.15 -8.11 4.27
CA LEU A 18 -11.97 -7.10 3.23
C LEU A 18 -11.25 -5.86 3.75
N GLY A 19 -11.60 -5.39 4.95
CA GLY A 19 -10.93 -4.28 5.62
C GLY A 19 -9.44 -4.57 5.84
N GLN A 20 -9.11 -5.77 6.30
CA GLN A 20 -7.73 -6.22 6.49
C GLN A 20 -6.97 -6.28 5.16
N LEU A 21 -7.61 -6.76 4.09
CA LEU A 21 -7.01 -6.81 2.75
C LEU A 21 -6.72 -5.41 2.22
N VAL A 22 -7.68 -4.49 2.35
CA VAL A 22 -7.50 -3.08 1.95
C VAL A 22 -6.37 -2.44 2.75
N LEU A 23 -6.33 -2.62 4.07
CA LEU A 23 -5.24 -2.10 4.91
C LEU A 23 -3.88 -2.67 4.49
N THR A 24 -3.83 -3.95 4.13
CA THR A 24 -2.62 -4.61 3.62
C THR A 24 -2.18 -4.01 2.29
N LEU A 25 -3.11 -3.76 1.37
CA LEU A 25 -2.81 -3.11 0.10
C LEU A 25 -2.33 -1.68 0.29
N VAL A 26 -2.94 -0.90 1.19
CA VAL A 26 -2.51 0.47 1.50
C VAL A 26 -1.07 0.48 2.02
N LYS A 27 -0.72 -0.44 2.94
CA LYS A 27 0.67 -0.58 3.43
C LYS A 27 1.65 -0.93 2.31
N LEU A 28 1.29 -1.88 1.46
CA LEU A 28 2.14 -2.27 0.33
C LEU A 28 2.36 -1.11 -0.65
N LEU A 29 1.32 -0.33 -0.94
CA LEU A 29 1.42 0.84 -1.80
C LEU A 29 2.31 1.91 -1.16
N HIS A 30 2.20 2.12 0.14
CA HIS A 30 3.05 3.06 0.89
C HIS A 30 4.53 2.68 0.74
N GLU A 31 4.89 1.43 1.08
CA GLU A 31 6.27 0.93 0.95
C GLU A 31 6.80 1.02 -0.50
N LEU A 32 5.94 0.76 -1.48
CA LEU A 32 6.31 0.88 -2.89
C LEU A 32 6.62 2.33 -3.27
N MET A 33 5.78 3.27 -2.85
CA MET A 33 5.96 4.70 -3.13
C MET A 33 7.25 5.22 -2.49
N GLU A 34 7.55 4.84 -1.24
CA GLU A 34 8.81 5.20 -0.59
C GLU A 34 10.03 4.73 -1.40
N ARG A 35 10.02 3.46 -1.82
CA ARG A 35 11.10 2.91 -2.64
C ARG A 35 11.22 3.61 -3.99
N GLN A 36 10.10 4.01 -4.60
CA GLN A 36 10.11 4.74 -5.86
C GLN A 36 10.59 6.18 -5.69
N ALA A 37 10.25 6.84 -4.58
CA ALA A 37 10.72 8.16 -4.24
C ALA A 37 12.25 8.18 -4.14
N ILE A 38 12.83 7.24 -3.38
CA ILE A 38 14.29 7.08 -3.25
C ILE A 38 14.94 6.87 -4.62
N ARG A 39 14.43 5.92 -5.43
CA ARG A 39 14.98 5.66 -6.77
C ARG A 39 14.93 6.90 -7.68
N ARG A 40 13.85 7.70 -7.62
CA ARG A 40 13.72 8.91 -8.43
C ARG A 40 14.74 9.97 -8.01
N MET A 41 14.93 10.14 -6.71
CA MET A 41 15.97 11.03 -6.15
C MET A 41 17.37 10.61 -6.60
N GLU A 42 17.70 9.32 -6.53
CA GLU A 42 19.01 8.78 -6.95
C GLU A 42 19.24 8.84 -8.46
N SER A 43 18.20 8.66 -9.27
CA SER A 43 18.29 8.69 -10.73
C SER A 43 18.55 10.08 -11.33
N GLY A 44 18.49 11.15 -10.52
CA GLY A 44 18.58 12.53 -11.01
C GLY A 44 17.38 12.97 -11.87
N SER A 45 16.27 12.23 -11.86
CA SER A 45 15.04 12.56 -12.60
C SER A 45 14.20 13.67 -11.96
N LEU A 46 14.63 14.17 -10.80
CA LEU A 46 14.01 15.25 -10.06
C LEU A 46 15.01 16.38 -9.84
N THR A 47 14.53 17.61 -9.94
CA THR A 47 15.27 18.82 -9.51
C THR A 47 15.42 18.83 -7.98
N GLU A 48 16.41 19.55 -7.47
CA GLU A 48 16.68 19.65 -6.02
C GLU A 48 15.44 20.11 -5.22
N THR A 49 14.69 21.07 -5.76
CA THR A 49 13.43 21.55 -5.15
C THR A 49 12.33 20.48 -5.17
N GLU A 50 12.27 19.63 -6.19
CA GLU A 50 11.33 18.50 -6.24
C GLU A 50 11.69 17.42 -5.24
N VAL A 51 12.98 17.15 -5.06
CA VAL A 51 13.51 16.25 -4.03
C VAL A 51 13.14 16.74 -2.63
N GLU A 52 13.34 18.03 -2.34
CA GLU A 52 13.01 18.62 -1.04
C GLU A 52 11.50 18.54 -0.75
N ARG A 53 10.65 18.90 -1.72
CA ARG A 53 9.19 18.77 -1.57
C ARG A 53 8.74 17.32 -1.35
N LEU A 54 9.37 16.37 -2.06
CA LEU A 54 9.09 14.96 -1.90
C LEU A 54 9.48 14.47 -0.50
N GLY A 55 10.66 14.86 -0.01
CA GLY A 55 11.12 14.54 1.34
C GLY A 55 10.20 15.08 2.43
N VAL A 56 9.79 16.35 2.34
CA VAL A 56 8.83 16.96 3.30
C VAL A 56 7.48 16.25 3.29
N THR A 57 7.03 15.78 2.13
CA THR A 57 5.76 15.06 2.02
C THR A 57 5.83 13.67 2.66
N LEU A 58 6.94 12.95 2.49
CA LEU A 58 7.15 11.64 3.12
C LEU A 58 7.26 11.75 4.65
N MET A 59 7.86 12.82 5.19
CA MET A 59 7.95 13.04 6.64
C MET A 59 6.61 13.36 7.33
N ARG A 60 5.56 13.69 6.57
CA ARG A 60 4.25 14.09 7.09
C ARG A 60 3.20 12.98 7.03
N GLN A 61 3.56 11.81 6.50
CA GLN A 61 2.70 10.62 6.42
C GLN A 61 2.98 9.67 7.60
#